data_AF-A0A2V6WJB5-F1
#
_entry.id   AF-A0A2V6WJB5-F1
#
_cell.length_a   1.000
_cell.length_b   1.000
_cell.length_c   1.000
_cell.angle_alpha   90.00
_cell.angle_beta   90.00
_cell.angle_gamma   90.00
#
_symmetry.space_group_name_H-M   'P 1'
#
loop_
_entity.id
_entity.type
_entity.pdbx_description
1 polymer ?
#
loop_
_entity_poly.entity_id
_entity_poly.type
_entity_poly.pdbx_seq_one_letter_code
_entity_poly.pdbx_strand_id
1 'polypeptide(L)' 'MSYEVRVEDVEYIRHGSTGYLATIYRPQGAGPFPMMVELHGGAWCRSDRHGDKVIHEALAKSGVVVAALDWR' A
#
# COMPACT_ATOMS: atom_id res chain seq x y z
N MET A 1 -17.52 -12.18 -3.22
CA MET A 1 -17.85 -10.74 -3.31
C MET A 1 -16.54 -9.99 -3.47
N SER A 2 -16.47 -9.00 -4.37
CA SER A 2 -15.29 -8.14 -4.56
C SER A 2 -15.65 -6.73 -4.10
N TYR A 3 -14.83 -6.12 -3.25
CA TYR A 3 -14.99 -4.72 -2.89
C TYR A 3 -14.50 -3.80 -4.01
N GLU A 4 -15.11 -2.62 -4.14
CA GLU A 4 -14.47 -1.49 -4.83
C GLU A 4 -13.24 -1.05 -4.04
N VAL A 5 -12.17 -0.65 -4.71
CA VAL A 5 -10.91 -0.26 -4.06
C VAL A 5 -10.60 1.20 -4.38
N ARG A 6 -10.49 2.02 -3.34
CA ARG A 6 -9.91 3.36 -3.44
C ARG A 6 -8.40 3.23 -3.30
N VAL A 7 -7.66 3.87 -4.20
CA VAL A 7 -6.19 3.90 -4.18
C VAL A 7 -5.73 5.35 -4.02
N GLU A 8 -4.87 5.61 -3.04
CA GLU A 8 -4.32 6.94 -2.78
C GLU A 8 -2.88 6.86 -2.29
N ASP A 9 -2.06 7.84 -2.68
CA ASP A 9 -0.72 8.02 -2.12
C ASP A 9 -0.77 8.96 -0.92
N VAL A 10 -0.09 8.59 0.16
CA VAL A 10 0.00 9.37 1.41
C VAL A 10 1.47 9.49 1.81
N GLU A 11 1.95 10.70 2.07
CA GLU A 11 3.25 10.88 2.74
C GLU A 11 3.12 10.43 4.20
N TYR A 12 3.83 9.35 4.56
CA TYR A 12 3.71 8.73 5.89
C TYR A 12 4.86 9.14 6.83
N ILE A 13 6.00 9.55 6.28
CA ILE A 13 7.14 10.05 7.04
C ILE A 13 8.01 10.96 6.18
N ARG A 14 8.76 11.85 6.85
CA ARG A 14 9.73 12.75 6.22
C ARG A 14 11.08 12.66 6.93
N HIS A 15 12.14 12.39 6.17
CA HIS A 15 13.53 12.47 6.63
C HIS A 15 14.23 13.64 5.92
N GLY A 16 14.49 14.71 6.65
CA GLY A 16 15.05 15.95 6.08
C GLY A 16 14.13 16.53 4.99
N SER A 17 14.65 16.68 3.78
CA SER A 17 13.86 17.15 2.62
C SER A 17 13.10 16.03 1.90
N THR A 18 13.31 14.76 2.26
CA THR A 18 12.74 13.60 1.57
C THR A 18 11.48 13.12 2.28
N GLY A 19 10.33 13.22 1.61
CA GLY A 19 9.07 12.59 2.03
C GLY A 19 8.98 11.19 1.45
N TYR A 20 8.58 10.21 2.26
CA TYR A 20 8.33 8.83 1.83
C TYR A 20 6.83 8.59 1.75
N LEU A 21 6.41 7.98 0.65
CA LEU A 21 5.01 7.75 0.34
C LEU A 21 4.62 6.30 0.66
N ALA A 22 3.35 6.12 1.01
CA ALA A 22 2.67 4.84 1.00
C ALA A 22 1.51 4.90 0.02
N THR A 23 1.37 3.89 -0.85
CA THR A 23 0.16 3.70 -1.63
C THR A 23 -0.80 2.87 -0.81
N ILE A 24 -1.95 3.46 -0.48
CA ILE A 24 -3.01 2.83 0.31
C ILE A 24 -4.08 2.28 -0.64
N TYR A 25 -4.25 0.96 -0.65
CA TYR A 25 -5.35 0.27 -1.33
C TYR A 25 -6.42 -0.04 -0.28
N ARG A 26 -7.54 0.69 -0.33
CA ARG A 26 -8.61 0.61 0.68
C ARG A 26 -9.89 0.01 0.08
N PRO A 27 -10.35 -1.17 0.54
CA PRO A 27 -11.69 -1.67 0.23
C PRO A 27 -12.76 -0.67 0.69
N GLN A 28 -13.77 -0.41 -0.13
CA GLN A 28 -14.90 0.45 0.22
C GLN A 28 -16.04 -0.40 0.80
N GLY A 29 -16.57 -0.01 1.96
CA GLY A 29 -17.65 -0.72 2.65
C GLY A 29 -17.73 -0.34 4.13
N ALA A 30 -18.62 -1.00 4.87
CA ALA A 30 -18.88 -0.68 6.29
C ALA A 30 -17.70 -0.98 7.23
N GLY A 31 -16.79 -1.88 6.84
CA GLY A 31 -15.64 -2.28 7.67
C GLY A 31 -16.06 -2.90 9.02
N PRO A 32 -15.11 -3.00 9.99
CA PRO A 32 -13.69 -2.71 9.85
C PRO A 32 -12.98 -3.74 8.96
N PHE A 33 -11.96 -3.30 8.24
CA PHE A 33 -11.12 -4.18 7.42
C PHE A 33 -9.77 -4.39 8.13
N PRO A 34 -9.21 -5.62 8.13
CA PRO A 34 -7.83 -5.83 8.53
C PRO A 34 -6.86 -5.06 7.61
N MET A 35 -5.69 -4.71 8.14
CA MET A 35 -4.66 -4.01 7.38
C MET A 35 -3.39 -4.85 7.30
N MET A 36 -2.73 -4.80 6.14
CA MET A 36 -1.39 -5.31 5.88
C MET A 36 -0.47 -4.16 5.49
N VAL A 37 0.70 -4.09 6.11
CA VAL A 37 1.80 -3.24 5.66
C VAL A 37 2.71 -4.10 4.78
N GLU A 38 2.97 -3.63 3.57
CA GLU A 38 3.80 -4.30 2.59
C GLU A 38 5.13 -3.54 2.44
N LEU A 39 6.22 -4.32 2.38
CA LEU A 39 7.57 -3.82 2.20
C LEU A 39 8.20 -4.57 1.03
N HIS A 40 8.32 -3.86 -0.09
CA HIS A 40 8.82 -4.45 -1.31
C HIS A 40 10.24 -5.01 -1.16
N GLY A 41 10.56 -6.01 -1.98
CA GLY A 41 11.92 -6.55 -2.11
C GLY A 41 12.87 -5.61 -2.86
N GLY A 42 13.79 -6.17 -3.64
CA GLY A 42 14.74 -5.37 -4.45
C GLY A 42 16.13 -5.22 -3.87
N ALA A 43 16.51 -6.10 -2.94
CA ALA A 43 17.87 -6.21 -2.38
C ALA A 43 18.42 -4.84 -1.90
N TRP A 44 17.57 -4.07 -1.21
CA TRP A 44 17.88 -2.76 -0.62
C TRP A 44 18.23 -1.63 -1.61
N CYS A 45 18.32 -1.92 -2.91
CA CYS A 45 18.82 -0.99 -3.91
C CYS A 45 17.82 -0.73 -5.04
N ARG A 46 16.76 -1.51 -5.16
CA ARG A 46 15.78 -1.47 -6.26
C ARG A 46 14.34 -1.52 -5.75
N SER A 47 13.40 -1.30 -6.66
CA SER A 47 11.95 -1.29 -6.43
C SER A 47 11.47 -0.09 -5.60
N ASP A 48 10.15 0.07 -5.59
CA ASP A 48 9.37 1.07 -4.85
C ASP A 48 8.00 0.47 -4.46
N ARG A 49 7.13 1.28 -3.86
CA ARG A 49 5.77 0.92 -3.43
C ARG A 49 4.84 0.32 -4.50
N HIS A 50 5.24 0.28 -5.78
CA HIS A 50 4.41 -0.24 -6.88
C HIS A 50 4.79 -1.66 -7.33
N GLY A 51 5.87 -2.26 -6.78
CA GLY A 51 6.41 -3.54 -7.23
C GLY A 51 5.41 -4.71 -7.23
N ASP A 52 4.54 -4.77 -6.21
CA ASP A 52 3.60 -5.87 -6.00
C ASP A 52 2.13 -5.48 -6.19
N LYS A 53 1.87 -4.44 -7.02
CA LYS A 53 0.52 -3.88 -7.27
C LYS A 53 -0.57 -4.92 -7.52
N VAL A 54 -0.29 -5.97 -8.30
CA VAL A 54 -1.28 -7.01 -8.63
C VAL A 54 -1.75 -7.74 -7.37
N ILE A 55 -0.83 -8.01 -6.43
CA ILE A 55 -1.13 -8.62 -5.14
C ILE A 55 -1.90 -7.64 -4.26
N HIS A 56 -1.49 -6.37 -4.24
CA HIS A 56 -2.15 -5.32 -3.44
C HIS A 56 -3.63 -5.16 -3.83
N GLU A 57 -3.91 -5.09 -5.13
CA GLU A 57 -5.28 -4.97 -5.64
C GLU A 57 -6.12 -6.21 -5.33
N ALA A 58 -5.54 -7.41 -5.43
CA ALA A 58 -6.25 -8.65 -5.12
C ALA A 58 -6.64 -8.74 -3.64
N LEU A 59 -5.72 -8.38 -2.73
CA LEU A 59 -5.97 -8.32 -1.29
C LEU A 59 -6.98 -7.23 -0.92
N ALA A 60 -6.89 -6.05 -1.54
CA ALA A 60 -7.88 -4.99 -1.32
C ALA A 60 -9.28 -5.39 -1.80
N LYS A 61 -9.37 -6.06 -2.95
CA LYS A 61 -10.66 -6.58 -3.44
C LYS A 61 -11.24 -7.66 -2.53
N SER A 62 -10.43 -8.38 -1.75
CA SER A 62 -10.89 -9.39 -0.79
C SER A 62 -11.26 -8.82 0.59
N GLY A 63 -11.02 -7.53 0.84
CA GLY A 63 -11.37 -6.87 2.10
C GLY A 63 -10.18 -6.61 3.04
N VAL A 64 -8.95 -6.57 2.53
CA VAL A 64 -7.75 -6.21 3.30
C VAL A 64 -7.24 -4.84 2.87
N VAL A 65 -7.07 -3.90 3.79
CA VAL A 65 -6.37 -2.65 3.48
C VAL A 65 -4.89 -2.96 3.27
N VAL A 66 -4.30 -2.53 2.15
CA VAL A 66 -2.86 -2.69 1.91
C VAL A 66 -2.21 -1.31 1.93
N ALA A 67 -1.16 -1.14 2.74
CA ALA A 67 -0.28 0.02 2.71
C ALA A 67 1.08 -0.44 2.17
N ALA A 68 1.40 -0.08 0.93
CA ALA A 68 2.70 -0.40 0.30
C ALA A 68 3.62 0.82 0.41
N LEU A 69 4.80 0.66 1.00
CA LEU A 69 5.65 1.77 1.44
C LEU A 69 6.88 1.94 0.54
N ASP A 70 7.24 3.18 0.25
CA ASP A 70 8.63 3.53 -0.09
C ASP A 70 9.46 3.59 1.19
N TRP A 71 10.68 3.05 1.18
CA TRP A 71 11.57 3.08 2.34
C TRP A 71 13.05 3.19 1.92
N ARG A 72 13.86 3.88 2.73
CA ARG A 72 15.33 3.96 2.64
C ARG A 72 15.95 4.24 3.99
#